data_AF-A0A6I5A566-F1
#
_entry.id   AF-A0A6I5A566-F1
#
_cell.length_a   1.000
_cell.length_b   1.000
_cell.length_c   1.000
_cell.angle_alpha   90.00
_cell.angle_beta   90.00
_cell.angle_gamma   90.00
#
_symmetry.space_group_name_H-M   'P 1'
#
loop_
_entity.id
_entity.type
_entity.pdbx_description
1 polymer ?
#
loop_
_entity_poly.entity_id
_entity_poly.type
_entity_poly.pdbx_seq_one_letter_code
_entity_poly.pdbx_strand_id
1 'polypeptide(L)'
;MNKSNVVAFPLDRVKNVKTYSSTSIYDLFPIEVANDYVKYQKEAIEWRENVRESTVYEGYPIEPPCEPIREDMLWYVNEQKQFGVWVLNLSDQNIVLNQEFEFGWSPFVRKSTAPPHEPVHIQSKEMRHQLTWIVEEDGYGQYGMIQKDGTLWLPETRPKEWHTF
;
A
#
# COMPACT_ATOMS: atom_id res chain seq x y z
N MET A 1 21.07 24.47 7.08
CA MET A 1 20.57 23.78 5.86
C MET A 1 20.70 22.29 6.07
N ASN A 2 19.64 21.63 6.53
CA ASN A 2 19.63 20.18 6.71
C ASN A 2 19.41 19.53 5.34
N LYS A 3 20.39 18.76 4.89
CA LYS A 3 20.24 17.89 3.71
C LYS A 3 19.35 16.72 4.13
N SER A 4 18.14 16.67 3.61
CA SER A 4 17.25 15.52 3.73
C SER A 4 17.96 14.30 3.16
N ASN A 5 18.20 13.29 4.01
CA ASN A 5 18.66 11.99 3.54
C ASN A 5 17.51 11.35 2.77
N VAL A 6 17.57 11.38 1.44
CA VAL A 6 16.74 10.54 0.60
C VAL A 6 17.16 9.10 0.86
N VAL A 7 16.41 8.40 1.71
CA VAL A 7 16.51 6.95 1.82
C VAL A 7 15.90 6.40 0.54
N ALA A 8 16.75 6.14 -0.46
CA ALA A 8 16.35 5.43 -1.65
C ALA A 8 15.62 4.15 -1.24
N PHE A 9 14.40 3.96 -1.74
CA PHE A 9 13.73 2.68 -1.63
C PHE A 9 14.67 1.65 -2.27
N PRO A 10 15.08 0.61 -1.56
CA PRO A 10 16.24 -0.13 -1.99
C PRO A 10 15.82 -1.15 -3.05
N LEU A 11 15.74 -0.72 -4.31
CA LEU A 11 15.83 -1.65 -5.45
C LEU A 11 17.15 -2.45 -5.35
N ASP A 12 18.19 -1.87 -4.74
CA ASP A 12 19.49 -2.50 -4.54
C ASP A 12 19.55 -3.48 -3.35
N ARG A 13 18.58 -3.44 -2.40
CA ARG A 13 18.51 -4.43 -1.30
C ARG A 13 17.69 -5.67 -1.65
N VAL A 14 17.11 -5.75 -2.85
CA VAL A 14 16.64 -7.05 -3.39
C VAL A 14 17.81 -8.06 -3.45
N LYS A 15 19.07 -7.60 -3.44
CA LYS A 15 20.23 -8.48 -3.43
C LYS A 15 20.73 -8.91 -2.04
N ASN A 16 20.26 -8.31 -0.93
CA ASN A 16 20.85 -8.55 0.39
C ASN A 16 19.84 -8.61 1.56
N VAL A 17 18.56 -8.86 1.29
CA VAL A 17 17.71 -9.44 2.34
C VAL A 17 18.16 -10.89 2.50
N LYS A 18 18.41 -11.34 3.73
CA LYS A 18 18.49 -12.78 4.03
C LYS A 18 17.08 -13.38 3.89
N THR A 19 16.57 -13.43 2.66
CA THR A 19 15.49 -14.34 2.32
C THR A 19 16.15 -15.69 2.06
N TYR A 20 15.62 -16.74 2.65
CA TYR A 20 15.93 -18.11 2.24
C TYR A 20 15.36 -18.45 0.85
N SER A 21 14.99 -17.45 0.04
CA SER A 21 14.78 -17.62 -1.40
C SER A 21 15.11 -16.33 -2.16
N SER A 22 15.92 -16.46 -3.20
CA SER A 22 16.23 -15.43 -4.21
C SER A 22 15.07 -15.22 -5.18
N THR A 23 13.82 -15.31 -4.71
CA THR A 23 12.64 -15.38 -5.56
C THR A 23 12.31 -13.99 -6.10
N SER A 24 12.42 -13.86 -7.42
CA SER A 24 12.05 -12.67 -8.17
C SER A 24 10.53 -12.56 -8.30
N ILE A 25 10.02 -11.35 -8.55
CA ILE A 25 8.60 -11.16 -8.89
C ILE A 25 8.19 -11.97 -10.14
N TYR A 26 9.13 -12.15 -11.07
CA TYR A 26 8.97 -12.96 -12.28
C TYR A 26 8.89 -14.46 -12.01
N ASP A 27 9.32 -14.91 -10.84
CA ASP A 27 9.18 -16.32 -10.43
C ASP A 27 7.79 -16.58 -9.79
N LEU A 28 7.10 -15.51 -9.38
CA LEU A 28 5.82 -15.58 -8.65
C LEU A 28 4.61 -15.26 -9.52
N PHE A 29 4.79 -14.42 -10.55
CA PHE A 29 3.70 -13.91 -11.37
C PHE A 29 4.01 -14.04 -12.87
N PRO A 30 2.97 -14.15 -13.72
CA PRO A 30 3.14 -14.07 -15.17
C PRO A 30 3.94 -12.84 -15.58
N ILE A 31 4.72 -12.95 -16.65
CA ILE A 31 5.67 -11.92 -17.06
C ILE A 31 5.00 -10.57 -17.32
N GLU A 32 3.78 -10.57 -17.86
CA GLU A 32 2.98 -9.37 -18.12
C GLU A 32 2.64 -8.65 -16.80
N VAL A 33 2.12 -9.40 -15.81
CA VAL A 33 1.77 -8.90 -14.49
C VAL A 33 3.00 -8.38 -13.74
N ALA A 34 4.11 -9.12 -13.82
CA ALA A 34 5.38 -8.71 -13.23
C ALA A 34 5.92 -7.41 -13.87
N ASN A 35 5.79 -7.26 -15.19
CA ASN A 35 6.19 -6.04 -15.90
C ASN A 35 5.34 -4.84 -15.51
N ASP A 36 4.02 -5.01 -15.39
CA ASP A 36 3.11 -3.96 -14.94
C ASP A 36 3.43 -3.50 -13.52
N TYR A 37 3.73 -4.44 -12.63
CA TYR A 37 4.19 -4.11 -11.27
C TYR A 37 5.51 -3.34 -11.27
N VAL A 38 6.50 -3.78 -12.07
CA VAL A 38 7.78 -3.07 -12.18
C VAL A 38 7.59 -1.66 -12.75
N LYS A 39 6.71 -1.50 -13.75
CA LYS A 39 6.35 -0.19 -14.30
C LYS A 39 5.72 0.70 -13.24
N TYR A 40 4.74 0.18 -12.50
CA TYR A 40 4.10 0.89 -11.40
C TYR A 40 5.12 1.38 -10.36
N GLN A 41 6.09 0.54 -9.99
CA GLN A 41 7.15 0.92 -9.04
C GLN A 41 8.06 2.03 -9.58
N LYS A 42 8.34 2.07 -10.89
CA LYS A 42 9.09 3.18 -11.51
C LYS A 42 8.31 4.48 -11.46
N GLU A 43 7.04 4.44 -11.84
CA GLU A 43 6.13 5.60 -11.77
C GLU A 43 5.93 6.07 -10.32
N ALA A 44 5.99 5.15 -9.36
CA ALA A 44 5.92 5.47 -7.93
C ALA A 44 7.13 6.26 -7.43
N ILE A 45 8.32 6.00 -7.99
CA ILE A 45 9.52 6.78 -7.71
C ILE A 45 9.36 8.19 -8.28
N GLU A 46 8.97 8.29 -9.56
CA GLU A 46 8.74 9.58 -10.21
C GLU A 46 7.68 10.43 -9.48
N TRP A 47 6.58 9.80 -9.05
CA TRP A 47 5.54 10.47 -8.27
C TRP A 47 6.10 10.99 -6.93
N ARG A 48 6.91 10.20 -6.22
CA ARG A 48 7.50 10.61 -4.93
C ARG A 48 8.43 11.81 -5.10
N GLU A 49 9.18 11.86 -6.18
CA GLU A 49 10.17 12.90 -6.43
C GLU A 49 9.54 14.20 -6.94
N ASN A 50 8.46 14.13 -7.73
CA ASN A 50 7.97 15.29 -8.49
C ASN A 50 6.54 15.72 -8.14
N VAL A 51 5.72 14.84 -7.57
CA VAL A 51 4.26 15.07 -7.44
C VAL A 51 3.78 14.97 -5.99
N ARG A 52 4.48 14.24 -5.12
CA ARG A 52 4.05 14.00 -3.73
C ARG A 52 3.72 15.29 -2.97
N GLU A 53 4.53 16.33 -3.08
CA GLU A 53 4.32 17.59 -2.34
C GLU A 53 3.01 18.30 -2.70
N SER A 54 2.56 18.19 -3.96
CA SER A 54 1.30 18.81 -4.39
C SER A 54 0.06 17.99 -4.00
N THR A 55 0.25 16.75 -3.56
CA THR A 55 -0.83 15.80 -3.24
C THR A 55 -0.97 15.52 -1.76
N VAL A 56 -0.18 16.19 -0.91
CA VAL A 56 -0.34 16.20 0.56
C VAL A 56 -1.04 17.48 1.04
N TYR A 57 -1.76 17.38 2.14
CA TYR A 57 -2.47 18.48 2.80
C TYR A 57 -1.76 18.88 4.10
N GLU A 58 -2.14 20.03 4.65
CA GLU A 58 -1.63 20.50 5.95
C GLU A 58 -2.05 19.53 7.07
N GLY A 59 -1.11 19.15 7.95
CA GLY A 59 -1.35 18.15 9.00
C GLY A 59 -1.02 16.71 8.59
N TYR A 60 -0.85 16.42 7.30
CA TYR A 60 -0.41 15.09 6.83
C TYR A 60 1.04 14.79 7.29
N PRO A 61 1.35 13.57 7.78
CA PRO A 61 0.48 12.38 7.86
C PRO A 61 -0.26 12.20 9.19
N ILE A 62 -0.09 13.11 10.16
CA ILE A 62 -0.58 12.93 11.54
C ILE A 62 -2.11 12.97 11.59
N GLU A 63 -2.73 13.89 10.86
CA GLU A 63 -4.17 14.10 10.87
C GLU A 63 -4.83 13.48 9.64
N PRO A 64 -5.99 12.81 9.77
CA PRO A 64 -6.75 12.34 8.61
C PRO A 64 -7.28 13.52 7.78
N PRO A 65 -7.52 13.33 6.47
CA PRO A 65 -7.98 14.41 5.60
C PRO A 65 -9.44 14.81 5.83
N CYS A 66 -10.21 13.94 6.48
CA CYS A 66 -11.64 14.12 6.78
C CYS A 66 -12.04 13.19 7.93
N GLU A 67 -13.31 13.25 8.35
CA GLU A 67 -13.91 12.18 9.16
C GLU A 67 -13.96 10.86 8.38
N PRO A 68 -13.93 9.70 9.06
CA PRO A 68 -14.00 8.42 8.39
C PRO A 68 -15.34 8.24 7.66
N ILE A 69 -15.31 7.69 6.45
CA ILE A 69 -16.53 7.43 5.66
C ILE A 69 -17.38 6.32 6.28
N ARG A 70 -16.75 5.37 6.95
CA ARG A 70 -17.40 4.30 7.73
C ARG A 70 -16.84 4.31 9.16
N GLU A 71 -17.68 3.97 10.13
CA GLU A 71 -17.32 3.99 11.56
C GLU A 71 -16.21 2.99 11.93
N ASP A 72 -15.98 1.96 11.10
CA ASP A 72 -14.97 0.93 11.29
C ASP A 72 -13.61 1.24 10.63
N MET A 73 -13.46 2.43 10.04
CA MET A 73 -12.19 2.87 9.47
C MET A 73 -11.29 3.48 10.53
N LEU A 74 -9.98 3.21 10.40
CA LEU A 74 -8.96 3.76 11.29
C LEU A 74 -7.91 4.53 10.50
N TRP A 75 -7.51 5.70 11.00
CA TRP A 75 -6.39 6.43 10.43
C TRP A 75 -5.08 5.81 10.90
N TYR A 76 -4.34 5.20 9.97
CA TYR A 76 -3.04 4.60 10.26
C TYR A 76 -1.92 5.56 9.86
N VAL A 77 -0.96 5.75 10.77
CA VAL A 77 0.24 6.56 10.53
C VAL A 77 1.48 5.69 10.64
N ASN A 78 2.29 5.69 9.60
CA ASN A 78 3.65 5.14 9.67
C ASN A 78 4.65 6.28 9.85
N GLU A 79 5.06 6.52 11.10
CA GLU A 79 6.00 7.58 11.42
C GLU A 79 7.38 7.37 10.78
N GLN A 80 7.85 6.13 10.65
CA GLN A 80 9.16 5.87 10.04
C GLN A 80 9.18 6.21 8.55
N LYS A 81 8.08 5.93 7.85
CA LYS A 81 7.92 6.17 6.41
C LYS A 81 7.19 7.48 6.09
N GLN A 82 6.79 8.24 7.11
CA GLN A 82 6.18 9.57 7.00
C GLN A 82 4.94 9.61 6.10
N PHE A 83 4.02 8.65 6.28
CA PHE A 83 2.76 8.60 5.55
C PHE A 83 1.59 8.19 6.44
N GLY A 84 0.39 8.59 6.02
CA GLY A 84 -0.87 8.22 6.66
C GLY A 84 -1.87 7.75 5.62
N VAL A 85 -2.73 6.81 5.99
CA VAL A 85 -3.82 6.33 5.14
C VAL A 85 -4.92 5.72 5.99
N TRP A 86 -6.16 5.77 5.48
CA TRP A 86 -7.24 5.00 6.06
C TRP A 86 -6.97 3.51 5.96
N VAL A 87 -7.37 2.77 6.99
CA VAL A 87 -7.39 1.32 7.01
C VAL A 87 -8.81 0.87 7.26
N LEU A 88 -9.33 0.00 6.40
CA LEU A 88 -10.54 -0.78 6.64
C LEU A 88 -10.12 -2.23 6.83
N ASN A 89 -10.23 -2.74 8.05
CA ASN A 89 -9.83 -4.10 8.35
C ASN A 89 -11.06 -5.00 8.53
N LEU A 90 -11.34 -5.84 7.53
CA LEU A 90 -12.46 -6.79 7.56
C LEU A 90 -12.06 -8.13 8.21
N SER A 91 -10.81 -8.27 8.66
CA SER A 91 -10.35 -9.43 9.43
C SER A 91 -10.51 -9.19 10.93
N ASP A 92 -10.50 -10.27 11.71
CA ASP A 92 -10.46 -10.23 13.17
C ASP A 92 -9.05 -9.96 13.73
N GLN A 93 -8.06 -9.67 12.87
CA GLN A 93 -6.67 -9.50 13.26
C GLN A 93 -6.37 -8.05 13.68
N ASN A 94 -5.38 -7.86 14.55
CA ASN A 94 -4.88 -6.51 14.86
C ASN A 94 -4.19 -5.87 13.65
N ILE A 95 -4.30 -4.55 13.50
CA ILE A 95 -3.56 -3.79 12.49
C ILE A 95 -2.08 -3.77 12.85
N VAL A 96 -1.30 -4.60 12.18
CA VAL A 96 0.14 -4.77 12.37
C VAL A 96 0.78 -4.94 11.01
N LEU A 97 1.91 -4.26 10.80
CA LEU A 97 2.70 -4.44 9.59
C LEU A 97 3.39 -5.80 9.64
N ASN A 98 3.03 -6.69 8.71
CA ASN A 98 3.80 -7.90 8.48
C ASN A 98 5.17 -7.51 7.89
N GLN A 99 6.25 -7.91 8.57
CA GLN A 99 7.61 -7.66 8.10
C GLN A 99 8.06 -8.71 7.06
N GLU A 100 7.36 -9.85 7.01
CA GLU A 100 7.60 -10.88 6.01
C GLU A 100 6.99 -10.45 4.67
N PHE A 101 7.74 -10.65 3.59
CA PHE A 101 7.34 -10.21 2.27
C PHE A 101 6.51 -11.29 1.57
N GLU A 102 5.26 -11.42 2.00
CA GLU A 102 4.31 -12.41 1.46
C GLU A 102 3.27 -11.74 0.54
N PHE A 103 3.12 -12.30 -0.66
CA PHE A 103 2.18 -11.84 -1.67
C PHE A 103 0.87 -12.64 -1.63
N GLY A 104 -0.23 -11.98 -1.99
CA GLY A 104 -1.48 -12.66 -2.35
C GLY A 104 -1.52 -13.07 -3.83
N TRP A 105 -2.73 -13.14 -4.39
CA TRP A 105 -2.99 -13.49 -5.79
C TRP A 105 -2.49 -12.45 -6.82
N SER A 106 -2.02 -11.30 -6.36
CA SER A 106 -1.54 -10.20 -7.18
C SER A 106 -0.34 -9.54 -6.53
N PRO A 107 0.61 -8.98 -7.32
CA PRO A 107 1.78 -8.29 -6.76
C PRO A 107 1.44 -7.05 -5.92
N PHE A 108 0.20 -6.55 -6.03
CA PHE A 108 -0.33 -5.43 -5.25
C PHE A 108 -1.07 -5.85 -3.97
N VAL A 109 -1.23 -7.16 -3.75
CA VAL A 109 -1.91 -7.74 -2.57
C VAL A 109 -0.86 -8.33 -1.64
N ARG A 110 -0.96 -8.01 -0.34
CA ARG A 110 0.04 -8.36 0.68
C ARG A 110 -0.61 -9.03 1.87
N LYS A 111 0.04 -10.06 2.44
CA LYS A 111 -0.38 -10.60 3.75
C LYS A 111 0.00 -9.62 4.86
N SER A 112 -0.76 -8.56 5.04
CA SER A 112 -0.50 -7.53 6.06
C SER A 112 -1.76 -6.72 6.35
N THR A 113 -2.11 -6.62 7.63
CA THR A 113 -3.25 -5.83 8.09
C THR A 113 -2.93 -4.34 8.18
N ALA A 114 -1.65 -3.95 8.16
CA ALA A 114 -1.21 -2.57 7.99
C ALA A 114 -0.52 -2.34 6.62
N PRO A 115 -0.60 -1.12 6.05
CA PRO A 115 0.00 -0.81 4.76
C PRO A 115 1.54 -0.80 4.83
N PRO A 116 2.24 -1.47 3.89
CA PRO A 116 3.69 -1.57 3.90
C PRO A 116 4.41 -0.36 3.31
N HIS A 117 3.76 0.50 2.54
CA HIS A 117 4.35 1.68 1.92
C HIS A 117 3.33 2.81 1.81
N GLU A 118 3.73 4.01 1.41
CA GLU A 118 2.76 5.07 1.11
C GLU A 118 1.95 4.70 -0.13
N PRO A 119 0.65 5.03 -0.20
CA PRO A 119 -0.06 4.99 -1.47
C PRO A 119 0.53 5.99 -2.47
N VAL A 120 0.73 5.57 -3.72
CA VAL A 120 1.39 6.37 -4.75
C VAL A 120 0.43 6.63 -5.92
N HIS A 121 0.88 7.39 -6.91
CA HIS A 121 0.11 7.73 -8.11
C HIS A 121 -1.18 8.53 -7.80
N ILE A 122 -1.15 9.25 -6.69
CA ILE A 122 -2.23 10.14 -6.26
C ILE A 122 -2.18 11.39 -7.14
N GLN A 123 -3.31 11.81 -7.69
CA GLN A 123 -3.39 12.97 -8.59
C GLN A 123 -3.80 14.26 -7.85
N SER A 124 -4.47 14.14 -6.70
CA SER A 124 -4.93 15.28 -5.91
C SER A 124 -5.03 14.94 -4.42
N LYS A 125 -5.09 15.96 -3.57
CA LYS A 125 -5.22 15.80 -2.12
C LYS A 125 -6.54 15.12 -1.76
N GLU A 126 -7.60 15.46 -2.49
CA GLU A 126 -8.97 14.97 -2.30
C GLU A 126 -9.07 13.46 -2.47
N MET A 127 -8.25 12.85 -3.34
CA MET A 127 -8.20 11.39 -3.48
C MET A 127 -7.87 10.68 -2.15
N ARG A 128 -7.10 11.32 -1.27
CA ARG A 128 -6.74 10.75 0.05
C ARG A 128 -7.94 10.59 0.98
N HIS A 129 -9.06 11.27 0.71
CA HIS A 129 -10.29 11.14 1.49
C HIS A 129 -10.91 9.74 1.33
N GLN A 130 -10.69 9.11 0.17
CA GLN A 130 -11.29 7.82 -0.19
C GLN A 130 -10.27 6.69 -0.20
N LEU A 131 -8.99 7.02 -0.41
CA LEU A 131 -7.91 6.06 -0.53
C LEU A 131 -7.69 5.31 0.79
N THR A 132 -7.81 3.99 0.72
CA THR A 132 -7.86 3.12 1.89
C THR A 132 -7.03 1.86 1.66
N TRP A 133 -6.28 1.44 2.67
CA TRP A 133 -5.74 0.08 2.77
C TRP A 133 -6.86 -0.85 3.26
N ILE A 134 -7.37 -1.67 2.36
CA ILE A 134 -8.50 -2.55 2.64
C ILE A 134 -7.95 -3.95 2.87
N VAL A 135 -8.24 -4.52 4.03
CA VAL A 135 -7.82 -5.86 4.45
C VAL A 135 -9.04 -6.76 4.40
N GLU A 136 -8.95 -7.85 3.64
CA GLU A 136 -9.97 -8.89 3.59
C GLU A 136 -9.88 -9.83 4.81
N GLU A 137 -10.91 -10.67 5.00
CA GLU A 137 -11.08 -11.54 6.17
C GLU A 137 -9.84 -12.39 6.52
N ASP A 138 -9.09 -12.84 5.50
CA ASP A 138 -7.89 -13.66 5.66
C ASP A 138 -6.62 -12.85 5.99
N GLY A 139 -6.72 -11.53 6.19
CA GLY A 139 -5.57 -10.67 6.52
C GLY A 139 -4.71 -10.26 5.32
N TYR A 140 -5.23 -10.39 4.09
CA TYR A 140 -4.60 -9.84 2.89
C TYR A 140 -5.10 -8.43 2.62
N GLY A 141 -4.17 -7.48 2.51
CA GLY A 141 -4.45 -6.07 2.26
C GLY A 141 -3.98 -5.59 0.90
N GLN A 142 -4.71 -4.61 0.36
CA GLN A 142 -4.35 -3.87 -0.84
C GLN A 142 -4.89 -2.43 -0.77
N TYR A 143 -4.38 -1.54 -1.63
CA TYR A 143 -4.98 -0.22 -1.80
C TYR A 143 -6.24 -0.28 -2.63
N GLY A 144 -7.28 0.39 -2.16
CA GLY A 144 -8.53 0.61 -2.89
C GLY A 144 -9.15 1.95 -2.52
N MET A 145 -10.43 2.11 -2.85
CA MET A 145 -11.18 3.32 -2.54
C MET A 145 -12.50 2.99 -1.85
N ILE A 146 -12.89 3.84 -0.92
CA ILE A 146 -14.22 3.81 -0.30
C ILE A 146 -15.01 5.01 -0.81
N GLN A 147 -16.12 4.74 -1.47
CA GLN A 147 -17.03 5.76 -1.96
C GLN A 147 -17.83 6.38 -0.81
N LYS A 148 -18.41 7.56 -1.03
CA LYS A 148 -19.14 8.31 0.02
C LYS A 148 -20.33 7.57 0.63
N ASP A 149 -20.88 6.58 -0.09
CA ASP A 149 -21.96 5.72 0.36
C ASP A 149 -21.47 4.47 1.13
N GLY A 150 -20.15 4.34 1.32
CA GLY A 150 -19.52 3.19 1.96
C GLY A 150 -19.15 2.05 1.02
N THR A 151 -19.46 2.16 -0.29
CA THR A 151 -19.13 1.12 -1.28
C THR A 151 -17.62 1.00 -1.47
N LEU A 152 -17.13 -0.24 -1.50
CA LEU A 152 -15.71 -0.56 -1.69
C LEU A 152 -15.39 -0.76 -3.17
N TRP A 153 -14.27 -0.20 -3.61
CA TRP A 153 -13.65 -0.51 -4.89
C TRP A 153 -12.25 -1.05 -4.65
N LEU A 154 -11.97 -2.24 -5.21
CA LEU A 154 -10.68 -2.90 -5.17
C LEU A 154 -10.17 -3.11 -6.61
N PRO A 155 -8.89 -2.81 -6.88
CA PRO A 155 -8.29 -3.11 -8.18
C PRO A 155 -8.12 -4.62 -8.39
N GLU A 156 -7.71 -5.36 -7.36
CA GLU A 156 -7.33 -6.77 -7.48
C GLU A 156 -8.32 -7.66 -6.74
N THR A 157 -9.43 -8.01 -7.40
CA THR A 157 -10.44 -8.90 -6.81
C THR A 157 -9.88 -10.32 -6.62
N ARG A 158 -10.14 -10.92 -5.46
CA ARG A 158 -9.72 -12.28 -5.16
C ARG A 158 -10.31 -13.31 -6.15
N PRO A 159 -9.48 -14.16 -6.78
CA PRO A 159 -9.96 -15.27 -7.59
C PRO A 159 -10.71 -16.29 -6.72
N LYS A 160 -11.81 -16.85 -7.23
CA LYS A 160 -12.62 -17.86 -6.50
C LYS A 160 -11.81 -19.11 -6.10
N GLU A 161 -10.82 -19.47 -6.90
CA GLU A 161 -9.94 -20.63 -6.71
C GLU A 161 -8.72 -20.31 -5.82
N TRP A 162 -8.64 -19.10 -5.25
CA TRP A 162 -7.51 -18.72 -4.38
C TRP A 162 -7.66 -19.31 -2.99
N HIS A 163 -6.75 -20.22 -2.66
CA HIS A 163 -6.65 -20.84 -1.34
C HIS A 163 -5.38 -20.38 -0.63
N THR A 164 -5.49 -20.10 0.66
CA THR A 164 -4.34 -19.94 1.55
C THR A 164 -3.63 -21.28 1.69
N PHE A 165 -2.32 -21.31 1.43
CA PHE A 165 -1.47 -22.49 1.63
C PHE A 165 -1.23 -22.75 3.12
#